data_AF-A0A947HU30-F1
#
_entry.id   AF-A0A947HU30-F1
#
_cell.length_a   1.000
_cell.length_b   1.000
_cell.length_c   1.000
_cell.angle_alpha   90.00
_cell.angle_beta   90.00
_cell.angle_gamma   90.00
#
_symmetry.space_group_name_H-M   'P 1'
#
loop_
_entity.id
_entity.type
_entity.pdbx_description
1 polymer ?
#
loop_
_entity_poly.entity_id
_entity_poly.type
_entity_poly.pdbx_seq_one_letter_code
_entity_poly.pdbx_strand_id
1 'polypeptide(L)'
;MRLVTELHRRSTSLWFMLSVALSLACAAPDDATDASPSDDLGATGDDDTAPPDGAEDIAPTGDDGDTPTANDAADDADESSPPIICNPGFSRCVDPATEERCNDTGMAWDLTPCGDGAVCAADACVPTICEPETTLCQGASRYVCDTAGISLLPYPCQNGYGCLDGSCVRVKPNVALVVDTSGSMAFPADPTDSCQLLPCDGIGFPACENVEAPMSRLAHAKLALQALFETSVVTGARVSLQRFPSSGSGLVDCSSGYTESLSVMSGDSGAHEVQQSWFDKAMDEVVCVPFDPLTGDTDVAALNEWVDFEESISPSGQNCGWDPDCPSNICAGGKCQTLTDPELRAVGGTPLGRALFYASEYLRLHMLIQYKPCDSDEDCRTSPDHRCVDNPAGPHPKHCIDPLAHCRENVIILVTDGEETAAPDKNDFFHPWVQAKRLRYGLGCTADIQCASGATCDAGLCVPAQSDAPDGRCLASLDVCTGNTDCPDYYCGFPTPCPGTCVLPDLPFTDGLGKNHVKGYDKLPLTFRVHVVDASGRSVDNAIIADWGGGESVALDFTDVTGLYEALKNLVDLKQGALCE
;
A
#
# COMPACT_ATOMS: atom_id res chain seq x y z
N MET A 1 -33.99 19.61 32.81
CA MET A 1 -33.31 18.60 31.96
C MET A 1 -33.50 18.98 30.50
N ARG A 2 -32.79 20.04 30.10
CA ARG A 2 -32.65 20.60 28.75
C ARG A 2 -31.48 21.57 28.86
N LEU A 3 -30.28 21.12 28.51
CA LEU A 3 -29.06 21.90 28.29
C LEU A 3 -27.93 20.88 28.15
N VAL A 4 -27.44 20.67 26.93
CA VAL A 4 -26.04 20.44 26.50
C VAL A 4 -26.11 19.86 25.07
N THR A 5 -26.24 20.74 24.07
CA THR A 5 -25.81 20.49 22.68
C THR A 5 -25.78 21.80 21.90
N GLU A 6 -24.74 22.62 22.09
CA GLU A 6 -24.40 23.71 21.16
C GLU A 6 -23.03 24.30 21.51
N LEU A 7 -21.97 23.62 21.06
CA LEU A 7 -20.61 24.17 20.99
C LEU A 7 -19.73 23.20 20.20
N HIS A 8 -19.74 23.30 18.86
CA HIS A 8 -18.62 22.99 17.95
C HIS A 8 -18.99 23.28 16.47
N ARG A 9 -19.42 24.52 16.16
CA ARG A 9 -19.50 24.97 14.76
C ARG A 9 -19.27 26.48 14.68
N ARG A 10 -18.01 26.91 14.78
CA ARG A 10 -17.50 28.25 14.45
C ARG A 10 -15.97 28.28 14.60
N SER A 11 -15.24 27.88 13.56
CA SER A 11 -13.84 28.27 13.41
C SER A 11 -13.37 28.14 11.96
N THR A 12 -13.91 28.96 11.06
CA THR A 12 -13.29 29.26 9.76
C THR A 12 -13.81 30.62 9.29
N SER A 13 -13.11 31.70 9.65
CA SER A 13 -13.11 33.01 8.97
C SER A 13 -12.43 34.04 9.86
N LEU A 14 -11.10 34.12 9.80
CA LEU A 14 -10.34 35.34 10.01
C LEU A 14 -8.89 34.99 9.71
N TRP A 15 -8.30 35.54 8.64
CA TRP A 15 -6.92 36.01 8.52
C TRP A 15 -6.68 36.34 7.04
N PHE A 16 -6.89 37.62 6.71
CA PHE A 16 -6.41 38.23 5.47
C PHE A 16 -5.62 39.50 5.84
N MET A 17 -4.43 39.63 5.24
CA MET A 17 -3.52 40.80 5.14
C MET A 17 -2.71 41.14 6.41
N LEU A 18 -1.37 41.26 6.39
CA LEU A 18 -0.60 42.22 5.59
C LEU A 18 0.93 41.99 5.75
N SER A 19 1.68 42.10 4.64
CA SER A 19 2.94 42.89 4.48
C SER A 19 4.22 42.21 3.95
N VAL A 20 4.51 42.56 2.68
CA VAL A 20 5.73 43.20 2.15
C VAL A 20 7.06 42.42 2.07
N ALA A 21 7.38 42.05 0.81
CA ALA A 21 8.63 42.21 0.04
C ALA A 21 10.00 42.23 0.73
N LEU A 22 10.95 41.41 0.25
CA LEU A 22 12.11 41.82 -0.58
C LEU A 22 13.00 40.62 -1.00
N SER A 23 13.50 40.67 -2.25
CA SER A 23 14.88 40.30 -2.67
C SER A 23 15.14 39.02 -3.47
N LEU A 24 15.62 39.27 -4.70
CA LEU A 24 16.82 38.72 -5.37
C LEU A 24 16.83 37.27 -5.92
N ALA A 25 16.68 37.21 -7.25
CA ALA A 25 17.59 36.63 -8.26
C ALA A 25 18.35 35.32 -7.96
N CYS A 26 18.17 34.34 -8.84
CA CYS A 26 19.27 33.69 -9.56
C CYS A 26 18.74 32.99 -10.82
N ALA A 27 19.23 33.44 -11.98
CA ALA A 27 19.21 32.68 -13.21
C ALA A 27 20.32 31.63 -13.15
N ALA A 28 20.02 30.37 -13.48
CA ALA A 28 21.01 29.34 -13.71
C ALA A 28 21.00 28.97 -15.21
N PRO A 29 22.17 28.77 -15.82
CA PRO A 29 22.32 28.56 -17.26
C PRO A 29 22.06 27.12 -17.67
N ASP A 30 21.71 26.98 -18.95
CA ASP A 30 21.77 25.74 -19.73
C ASP A 30 23.18 25.13 -19.65
N ASP A 31 23.27 23.84 -19.30
CA ASP A 31 24.44 23.03 -19.68
C ASP A 31 23.95 21.67 -20.21
N ALA A 32 24.03 21.56 -21.53
CA ALA A 32 23.82 20.34 -22.27
C ALA A 32 25.07 19.47 -22.14
N THR A 33 24.88 18.26 -21.63
CA THR A 33 25.87 17.18 -21.67
C THR A 33 26.07 16.69 -23.09
N ASP A 34 27.30 16.79 -23.60
CA ASP A 34 27.73 16.11 -24.83
C ASP A 34 28.81 15.06 -24.51
N ALA A 35 28.81 14.03 -25.35
CA ALA A 35 29.25 12.66 -25.13
C ALA A 35 30.76 12.42 -25.00
N SER A 36 31.15 11.30 -24.37
CA SER A 36 31.71 10.14 -25.10
C SER A 36 32.21 9.01 -24.18
N PRO A 37 32.23 7.75 -24.67
CA PRO A 37 32.57 6.55 -23.92
C PRO A 37 34.07 6.25 -23.97
N SER A 38 34.58 5.53 -22.98
CA SER A 38 35.83 4.81 -23.11
C SER A 38 35.67 3.40 -22.57
N ASP A 39 35.79 2.46 -23.50
CA ASP A 39 36.09 1.05 -23.29
C ASP A 39 37.20 0.87 -22.25
N ASP A 40 37.03 -0.09 -21.34
CA ASP A 40 38.20 -0.89 -20.97
C ASP A 40 37.82 -2.35 -20.68
N LEU A 41 38.56 -3.22 -21.34
CA LEU A 41 38.48 -4.67 -21.34
C LEU A 41 39.48 -5.20 -20.31
N GLY A 42 39.03 -6.05 -19.39
CA GLY A 42 39.92 -6.85 -18.54
C GLY A 42 39.13 -7.96 -17.85
N ALA A 43 39.04 -9.14 -18.45
CA ALA A 43 39.98 -10.26 -18.26
C ALA A 43 39.71 -11.06 -16.97
N THR A 44 38.99 -12.17 -17.16
CA THR A 44 39.21 -13.52 -16.62
C THR A 44 40.05 -13.66 -15.33
N GLY A 45 39.42 -14.20 -14.30
CA GLY A 45 40.08 -14.79 -13.14
C GLY A 45 39.16 -15.83 -12.49
N ASP A 46 39.24 -17.07 -12.98
CA ASP A 46 38.86 -18.27 -12.24
C ASP A 46 39.71 -18.32 -10.96
N ASP A 47 39.09 -18.59 -9.81
CA ASP A 47 39.77 -19.40 -8.79
C ASP A 47 38.77 -20.13 -7.90
N ASP A 48 38.80 -21.45 -8.04
CA ASP A 48 38.26 -22.45 -7.17
C ASP A 48 38.81 -22.29 -5.74
N THR A 49 37.97 -22.43 -4.71
CA THR A 49 38.39 -23.11 -3.49
C THR A 49 37.18 -23.55 -2.66
N ALA A 50 36.89 -24.86 -2.75
CA ALA A 50 36.05 -25.57 -1.80
C ALA A 50 36.77 -25.71 -0.44
N PRO A 51 36.05 -25.68 0.70
CA PRO A 51 36.61 -26.08 1.98
C PRO A 51 36.62 -27.62 2.12
N PRO A 52 37.69 -28.23 2.67
CA PRO A 52 37.71 -29.66 2.93
C PRO A 52 37.01 -30.01 4.24
N ASP A 53 36.19 -31.07 4.18
CA ASP A 53 35.67 -31.83 5.30
C ASP A 53 36.82 -32.40 6.15
N GLY A 54 36.82 -32.07 7.44
CA GLY A 54 37.73 -32.62 8.44
C GLY A 54 36.94 -33.31 9.55
N ALA A 55 36.58 -34.57 9.32
CA ALA A 55 36.11 -35.49 10.35
C ALA A 55 37.31 -36.31 10.86
N GLU A 56 37.64 -36.19 12.14
CA GLU A 56 38.50 -37.16 12.83
C GLU A 56 37.85 -37.62 14.14
N ASP A 57 37.42 -38.88 14.09
CA ASP A 57 37.15 -39.76 15.22
C ASP A 57 38.41 -39.96 16.06
N ILE A 58 38.31 -39.79 17.39
CA ILE A 58 39.27 -40.35 18.34
C ILE A 58 38.53 -41.26 19.31
N ALA A 59 38.74 -42.56 19.13
CA ALA A 59 38.40 -43.64 20.05
C ALA A 59 39.47 -43.79 21.15
N PRO A 60 39.17 -44.51 22.26
CA PRO A 60 40.00 -44.56 23.45
C PRO A 60 40.96 -45.78 23.48
N THR A 61 42.17 -45.56 24.01
CA THR A 61 43.15 -46.58 24.43
C THR A 61 43.74 -46.07 25.75
N GLY A 62 43.80 -46.77 26.88
CA GLY A 62 44.25 -48.16 27.12
C GLY A 62 45.66 -48.12 27.73
N ASP A 63 45.91 -48.91 28.80
CA ASP A 63 47.20 -49.19 29.48
C ASP A 63 47.85 -48.07 30.31
N ASP A 64 48.55 -48.27 31.43
CA ASP A 64 48.96 -49.41 32.28
C ASP A 64 49.31 -48.76 33.63
N GLY A 65 48.98 -49.31 34.80
CA GLY A 65 49.85 -50.29 35.44
C GLY A 65 51.16 -49.67 35.95
N ASP A 66 51.18 -49.10 37.17
CA ASP A 66 52.30 -49.34 38.09
C ASP A 66 52.04 -48.83 39.53
N THR A 67 52.04 -49.79 40.46
CA THR A 67 52.29 -49.61 41.89
C THR A 67 53.77 -49.38 42.15
N PRO A 68 54.13 -48.55 43.15
CA PRO A 68 54.98 -49.09 44.20
C PRO A 68 54.63 -48.62 45.63
N THR A 69 54.53 -49.63 46.51
CA THR A 69 55.09 -49.72 47.87
C THR A 69 55.13 -48.50 48.81
N ALA A 70 54.37 -48.66 49.89
CA ALA A 70 54.70 -48.52 51.32
C ALA A 70 56.03 -47.88 51.78
N ASN A 71 55.90 -47.19 52.93
CA ASN A 71 56.87 -46.53 53.82
C ASN A 71 56.95 -45.02 53.53
N ASP A 72 56.70 -44.09 54.44
CA ASP A 72 57.10 -44.03 55.84
C ASP A 72 56.13 -43.19 56.71
N ALA A 73 56.07 -43.56 57.98
CA ALA A 73 55.43 -42.80 59.05
C ALA A 73 56.40 -41.72 59.59
N ALA A 74 55.88 -40.50 59.72
CA ALA A 74 56.26 -39.45 60.69
C ALA A 74 55.12 -38.42 60.62
N ASP A 75 54.20 -38.32 61.59
CA ASP A 75 54.40 -37.72 62.91
C ASP A 75 55.28 -36.45 62.81
N ASP A 76 54.68 -35.30 62.54
CA ASP A 76 54.78 -34.11 63.40
C ASP A 76 54.11 -32.86 62.78
N ALA A 77 53.45 -32.10 63.66
CA ALA A 77 52.86 -30.77 63.50
C ALA A 77 51.52 -30.64 62.75
N ASP A 78 50.47 -30.81 63.55
CA ASP A 78 49.18 -30.12 63.50
C ASP A 78 49.37 -28.58 63.37
N GLU A 79 49.80 -28.10 62.21
CA GLU A 79 49.51 -26.74 61.76
C GLU A 79 48.15 -26.79 61.06
N SER A 80 47.11 -26.54 61.86
CA SER A 80 45.75 -26.22 61.43
C SER A 80 45.78 -25.15 60.33
N SER A 81 45.96 -25.58 59.09
CA SER A 81 45.80 -24.73 57.91
C SER A 81 44.38 -24.17 57.98
N PRO A 82 44.20 -22.85 57.91
CA PRO A 82 42.86 -22.26 57.97
C PRO A 82 41.97 -22.92 56.92
N PRO A 83 40.70 -23.20 57.24
CA PRO A 83 39.79 -23.83 56.28
C PRO A 83 39.70 -22.97 55.01
N ILE A 84 39.94 -23.56 53.84
CA ILE A 84 39.68 -22.93 52.54
C ILE A 84 38.17 -22.72 52.43
N ILE A 85 37.75 -21.47 52.27
CA ILE A 85 36.34 -21.07 52.22
C ILE A 85 35.85 -20.97 50.76
N CYS A 86 36.76 -20.73 49.83
CA CYS A 86 36.48 -20.61 48.39
C CYS A 86 37.67 -21.05 47.52
N ASN A 87 37.42 -21.38 46.26
CA ASN A 87 38.49 -21.70 45.31
C ASN A 87 39.19 -20.40 44.86
N PRO A 88 40.50 -20.24 45.07
CA PRO A 88 41.23 -19.03 44.66
C PRO A 88 40.92 -18.61 43.22
N GLY A 89 40.63 -17.32 43.01
CA GLY A 89 40.29 -16.75 41.71
C GLY A 89 38.85 -16.97 41.24
N PHE A 90 38.07 -17.83 41.91
CA PHE A 90 36.65 -17.98 41.61
C PHE A 90 35.90 -16.68 41.92
N SER A 91 35.03 -16.24 41.01
CA SER A 91 34.20 -15.04 41.18
C SER A 91 32.74 -15.44 41.29
N ARG A 92 31.92 -14.63 41.97
CA ARG A 92 30.46 -14.75 41.96
C ARG A 92 29.78 -13.42 42.19
N CYS A 93 28.53 -13.32 41.76
CA CYS A 93 27.75 -12.11 41.97
C CYS A 93 27.12 -12.06 43.37
N VAL A 94 27.34 -10.95 44.07
CA VAL A 94 26.68 -10.67 45.36
C VAL A 94 25.35 -9.97 45.13
N ASP A 95 25.38 -8.97 44.26
CA ASP A 95 24.23 -8.20 43.78
C ASP A 95 24.52 -7.69 42.36
N PRO A 96 23.55 -7.07 41.65
CA PRO A 96 23.77 -6.61 40.28
C PRO A 96 24.90 -5.57 40.12
N ALA A 97 25.40 -4.94 41.19
CA ALA A 97 26.43 -3.91 41.12
C ALA A 97 27.81 -4.40 41.62
N THR A 98 27.90 -5.60 42.20
CA THR A 98 29.08 -6.05 42.95
C THR A 98 29.41 -7.51 42.65
N GLU A 99 30.63 -7.76 42.16
CA GLU A 99 31.22 -9.11 42.16
C GLU A 99 32.07 -9.31 43.40
N GLU A 100 32.12 -10.55 43.90
CA GLU A 100 33.15 -10.94 44.85
C GLU A 100 34.07 -11.99 44.24
N ARG A 101 35.37 -11.79 44.41
CA ARG A 101 36.41 -12.69 43.93
C ARG A 101 37.14 -13.33 45.11
N CYS A 102 37.26 -14.64 45.08
CA CYS A 102 38.04 -15.37 46.07
C CYS A 102 39.51 -15.00 45.92
N ASN A 103 40.12 -14.52 46.99
CA ASN A 103 41.52 -14.11 46.97
C ASN A 103 42.47 -15.30 46.71
N ASP A 104 43.73 -15.01 46.43
CA ASP A 104 44.75 -16.03 46.07
C ASP A 104 44.97 -17.10 47.15
N THR A 105 44.58 -16.83 48.39
CA THR A 105 44.71 -17.76 49.53
C THR A 105 43.53 -18.69 49.71
N GLY A 106 42.38 -18.42 49.08
CA GLY A 106 41.16 -19.19 49.28
C GLY A 106 40.44 -18.93 50.62
N MET A 107 40.90 -17.93 51.37
CA MET A 107 40.48 -17.69 52.76
C MET A 107 39.52 -16.52 52.93
N ALA A 108 39.35 -15.66 51.91
CA ALA A 108 38.40 -14.54 51.94
C ALA A 108 37.90 -14.17 50.54
N TRP A 109 36.79 -13.43 50.53
CA TRP A 109 36.18 -12.84 49.34
C TRP A 109 36.50 -11.35 49.28
N ASP A 110 37.01 -10.89 48.15
CA ASP A 110 37.27 -9.48 47.85
C ASP A 110 36.12 -8.90 47.02
N LEU A 111 35.40 -7.93 47.57
CA LEU A 111 34.28 -7.24 46.90
C LEU A 111 34.80 -6.18 45.93
N THR A 112 34.37 -6.26 44.67
CA THR A 112 34.71 -5.32 43.61
C THR A 112 33.43 -4.81 42.93
N PRO A 113 33.13 -3.49 42.97
CA PRO A 113 32.02 -2.92 42.21
C PRO A 113 32.26 -3.07 40.70
N CYS A 114 31.22 -3.35 39.92
CA CYS A 114 31.34 -3.56 38.48
C CYS A 114 31.69 -2.30 37.67
N GLY A 115 31.57 -1.12 38.27
CA GLY A 115 31.78 0.17 37.60
C GLY A 115 30.55 0.63 36.81
N ASP A 116 30.58 1.89 36.37
CA ASP A 116 29.47 2.49 35.63
C ASP A 116 29.28 1.77 34.28
N GLY A 117 28.03 1.40 33.97
CA GLY A 117 27.68 0.72 32.71
C GLY A 117 28.00 -0.78 32.67
N ALA A 118 28.23 -1.42 33.82
CA ALA A 118 28.33 -2.86 33.94
C ALA A 118 27.48 -3.40 35.09
N VAL A 119 27.01 -4.64 34.94
CA VAL A 119 26.28 -5.37 35.98
C VAL A 119 26.97 -6.68 36.27
N CYS A 120 26.84 -7.19 37.49
CA CYS A 120 27.28 -8.54 37.79
C CYS A 120 26.25 -9.56 37.27
N ALA A 121 26.64 -10.33 36.26
CA ALA A 121 25.82 -11.40 35.68
C ALA A 121 26.71 -12.58 35.27
N ALA A 122 26.20 -13.81 35.46
CA ALA A 122 26.97 -15.04 35.21
C ALA A 122 28.35 -15.04 35.89
N ASP A 123 28.38 -14.61 37.16
CA ASP A 123 29.57 -14.60 38.02
C ASP A 123 30.72 -13.68 37.56
N ALA A 124 30.42 -12.69 36.71
CA ALA A 124 31.36 -11.65 36.28
C ALA A 124 30.67 -10.29 36.08
N CYS A 125 31.43 -9.20 36.22
CA CYS A 125 31.00 -7.88 35.77
C CYS A 125 30.99 -7.80 34.23
N VAL A 126 29.79 -7.72 33.64
CA VAL A 126 29.54 -7.66 32.21
C VAL A 126 29.00 -6.28 31.83
N PRO A 127 29.46 -5.65 30.73
CA PRO A 127 28.90 -4.39 30.26
C PRO A 127 27.41 -4.48 29.94
N THR A 128 26.63 -3.49 30.37
CA THR A 128 25.25 -3.32 29.91
C THR A 128 25.25 -2.83 28.47
N ILE A 129 24.47 -3.47 27.60
CA ILE A 129 24.31 -3.08 26.19
C ILE A 129 23.01 -2.30 25.95
N CYS A 130 22.06 -2.36 26.89
CA CYS A 130 20.79 -1.65 26.84
C CYS A 130 20.29 -1.31 28.25
N GLU A 131 19.39 -0.34 28.36
CA GLU A 131 18.72 -0.04 29.64
C GLU A 131 17.70 -1.16 29.96
N PRO A 132 17.73 -1.75 31.16
CA PRO A 132 16.86 -2.88 31.50
C PRO A 132 15.39 -2.65 31.18
N GLU A 133 14.73 -3.69 30.65
CA GLU A 133 13.31 -3.69 30.25
C GLU A 133 12.91 -2.69 29.16
N THR A 134 13.86 -1.92 28.60
CA THR A 134 13.56 -1.04 27.47
C THR A 134 13.25 -1.84 26.21
N THR A 135 12.44 -1.22 25.35
CA THR A 135 11.97 -1.81 24.11
C THR A 135 12.50 -1.04 22.92
N LEU A 136 12.97 -1.76 21.91
CA LEU A 136 13.38 -1.16 20.64
C LEU A 136 12.85 -1.98 19.46
N CYS A 137 12.79 -1.35 18.29
CA CYS A 137 12.40 -2.00 17.05
C CYS A 137 13.62 -2.25 16.17
N GLN A 138 13.74 -3.47 15.67
CA GLN A 138 14.73 -3.82 14.65
C GLN A 138 14.04 -4.71 13.61
N GLY A 139 13.88 -4.16 12.40
CA GLY A 139 12.99 -4.72 11.39
C GLY A 139 11.57 -4.86 11.94
N ALA A 140 10.97 -6.03 11.73
CA ALA A 140 9.64 -6.36 12.20
C ALA A 140 9.54 -6.80 13.66
N SER A 141 10.67 -6.99 14.34
CA SER A 141 10.71 -7.55 15.68
C SER A 141 10.84 -6.46 16.73
N ARG A 142 10.08 -6.63 17.82
CA ARG A 142 10.26 -5.89 19.06
C ARG A 142 11.34 -6.58 19.86
N TYR A 143 12.40 -5.87 20.22
CA TYR A 143 13.40 -6.37 21.15
C TYR A 143 13.14 -5.80 22.53
N VAL A 144 13.25 -6.63 23.55
CA VAL A 144 13.16 -6.21 24.97
C VAL A 144 14.50 -6.48 25.61
N CYS A 145 15.07 -5.44 26.21
CA CYS A 145 16.26 -5.58 27.03
C CYS A 145 15.94 -6.42 28.26
N ASP A 146 16.77 -7.42 28.57
CA ASP A 146 16.56 -8.22 29.77
C ASP A 146 16.67 -7.38 31.05
N THR A 147 16.32 -7.97 32.19
CA THR A 147 16.34 -7.27 33.48
C THR A 147 17.76 -6.89 33.94
N ALA A 148 18.80 -7.44 33.31
CA ALA A 148 20.20 -7.17 33.63
C ALA A 148 20.82 -6.11 32.71
N GLY A 149 20.17 -5.76 31.59
CA GLY A 149 20.74 -4.83 30.63
C GLY A 149 21.76 -5.44 29.68
N ILE A 150 21.94 -6.78 29.67
CA ILE A 150 23.07 -7.45 29.00
C ILE A 150 22.66 -8.20 27.73
N SER A 151 21.36 -8.39 27.48
CA SER A 151 20.87 -9.03 26.27
C SER A 151 19.59 -8.36 25.75
N LEU A 152 19.43 -8.37 24.42
CA LEU A 152 18.22 -7.97 23.73
C LEU A 152 17.49 -9.24 23.25
N LEU A 153 16.31 -9.47 23.81
CA LEU A 153 15.50 -10.64 23.49
C LEU A 153 14.50 -10.29 22.37
N PRO A 154 14.51 -10.98 21.23
CA PRO A 154 13.57 -10.73 20.13
C PRO A 154 12.18 -11.26 20.45
N TYR A 155 11.17 -10.46 20.15
CA TYR A 155 9.75 -10.79 20.17
C TYR A 155 9.18 -10.39 18.81
N PRO A 156 9.07 -11.34 17.86
CA PRO A 156 8.51 -11.04 16.54
C PRO A 156 7.07 -10.56 16.70
N CYS A 157 6.72 -9.50 15.97
CA CYS A 157 5.34 -9.06 15.90
C CYS A 157 4.48 -10.12 15.18
N GLN A 158 3.21 -10.22 15.55
CA GLN A 158 2.28 -11.13 14.87
C GLN A 158 2.09 -10.68 13.42
N ASN A 159 1.66 -11.58 12.53
CA ASN A 159 1.44 -11.22 11.13
C ASN A 159 0.49 -10.00 11.01
N GLY A 160 0.74 -9.11 10.05
CA GLY A 160 0.01 -7.84 9.92
C GLY A 160 0.30 -6.81 11.04
N TYR A 161 1.27 -7.07 11.91
CA TYR A 161 1.84 -6.10 12.83
C TYR A 161 3.31 -5.86 12.48
N GLY A 162 3.76 -4.62 12.67
CA GLY A 162 5.16 -4.24 12.58
C GLY A 162 5.60 -3.53 13.85
N CYS A 163 6.91 -3.46 14.07
CA CYS A 163 7.45 -2.79 15.25
C CYS A 163 7.61 -1.29 14.96
N LEU A 164 6.93 -0.46 15.75
CA LEU A 164 7.09 0.99 15.75
C LEU A 164 7.26 1.48 17.20
N ASP A 165 8.30 2.26 17.45
CA ASP A 165 8.61 2.86 18.77
C ASP A 165 8.57 1.84 19.93
N GLY A 166 9.17 0.67 19.73
CA GLY A 166 9.24 -0.41 20.73
C GLY A 166 7.94 -1.19 20.94
N SER A 167 6.90 -0.95 20.14
CA SER A 167 5.60 -1.62 20.24
C SER A 167 5.21 -2.30 18.93
N CYS A 168 4.55 -3.46 19.02
CA CYS A 168 3.93 -4.07 17.85
C CYS A 168 2.62 -3.34 17.53
N VAL A 169 2.57 -2.63 16.42
CA VAL A 169 1.41 -1.88 15.93
C VAL A 169 0.87 -2.55 14.67
N ARG A 170 -0.44 -2.45 14.45
CA ARG A 170 -1.05 -3.00 13.23
C ARG A 170 -0.58 -2.21 12.01
N VAL A 171 -0.09 -2.92 10.99
CA VAL A 171 0.20 -2.31 9.68
C VAL A 171 -1.11 -2.16 8.94
N LYS A 172 -1.49 -0.91 8.64
CA LYS A 172 -2.70 -0.60 7.87
C LYS A 172 -2.38 -0.59 6.37
N PRO A 173 -2.97 -1.44 5.52
CA PRO A 173 -2.76 -1.33 4.08
C PRO A 173 -3.28 0.03 3.56
N ASN A 174 -2.72 0.50 2.45
CA ASN A 174 -3.26 1.63 1.70
C ASN A 174 -4.25 1.10 0.67
N VAL A 175 -5.52 1.44 0.78
CA VAL A 175 -6.59 1.00 -0.12
C VAL A 175 -7.15 2.23 -0.85
N ALA A 176 -7.06 2.23 -2.17
CA ALA A 176 -7.80 3.14 -3.03
C ALA A 176 -9.03 2.42 -3.60
N LEU A 177 -10.22 2.81 -3.13
CA LEU A 177 -11.48 2.37 -3.70
C LEU A 177 -11.80 3.24 -4.91
N VAL A 178 -11.70 2.68 -6.11
CA VAL A 178 -12.03 3.37 -7.36
C VAL A 178 -13.40 2.86 -7.80
N VAL A 179 -14.40 3.72 -7.71
CA VAL A 179 -15.78 3.39 -8.09
C VAL A 179 -16.05 3.93 -9.49
N ASP A 180 -16.49 3.04 -10.36
CA ASP A 180 -17.03 3.38 -11.65
C ASP A 180 -18.30 4.22 -11.48
N THR A 181 -18.26 5.44 -11.98
CA THR A 181 -19.40 6.37 -11.99
C THR A 181 -19.83 6.68 -13.42
N SER A 182 -19.51 5.81 -14.38
CA SER A 182 -19.89 5.98 -15.78
C SER A 182 -21.40 5.83 -15.99
N GLY A 183 -21.87 6.13 -17.21
CA GLY A 183 -23.29 6.03 -17.53
C GLY A 183 -23.85 4.61 -17.47
N SER A 184 -23.02 3.57 -17.66
CA SER A 184 -23.46 2.17 -17.61
C SER A 184 -23.81 1.73 -16.19
N MET A 185 -23.13 2.30 -15.18
CA MET A 185 -23.43 2.08 -13.77
C MET A 185 -24.81 2.62 -13.37
N ALA A 186 -25.39 3.54 -14.15
CA ALA A 186 -26.75 4.04 -13.95
C ALA A 186 -27.83 3.09 -14.48
N PHE A 187 -27.49 2.04 -15.24
CA PHE A 187 -28.46 1.05 -15.68
C PHE A 187 -28.99 0.20 -14.51
N PRO A 188 -30.23 -0.33 -14.61
CA PRO A 188 -30.77 -1.25 -13.64
C PRO A 188 -29.82 -2.44 -13.38
N ALA A 189 -29.66 -2.82 -12.11
CA ALA A 189 -28.91 -4.01 -11.73
C ALA A 189 -29.60 -5.28 -12.28
N ASP A 190 -30.93 -5.35 -12.18
CA ASP A 190 -31.73 -6.38 -12.84
C ASP A 190 -32.09 -5.94 -14.27
N PRO A 191 -31.59 -6.62 -15.32
CA PRO A 191 -31.91 -6.27 -16.70
C PRO A 191 -33.40 -6.46 -17.06
N THR A 192 -34.18 -7.14 -16.21
CA THR A 192 -35.63 -7.29 -16.38
C THR A 192 -36.43 -6.08 -15.87
N ASP A 193 -35.81 -5.18 -15.10
CA ASP A 193 -36.46 -3.96 -14.63
C ASP A 193 -36.64 -2.94 -15.77
N SER A 194 -37.91 -2.61 -16.04
CA SER A 194 -38.33 -1.83 -17.20
C SER A 194 -38.04 -0.33 -17.13
N CYS A 195 -37.25 0.14 -16.15
CA CYS A 195 -36.92 1.56 -15.96
C CYS A 195 -35.99 2.15 -17.04
N GLN A 196 -35.64 1.37 -18.07
CA GLN A 196 -34.74 1.81 -19.14
C GLN A 196 -35.26 2.98 -20.00
N LEU A 197 -36.56 3.30 -19.98
CA LEU A 197 -37.17 4.22 -20.97
C LEU A 197 -38.27 5.16 -20.45
N LEU A 198 -38.54 5.21 -19.14
CA LEU A 198 -39.55 6.10 -18.57
C LEU A 198 -38.99 6.83 -17.34
N PRO A 199 -39.36 8.10 -17.11
CA PRO A 199 -39.07 8.74 -15.83
C PRO A 199 -39.68 7.84 -14.75
N CYS A 200 -38.90 7.50 -13.73
CA CYS A 200 -39.39 6.71 -12.60
C CYS A 200 -40.52 7.52 -11.94
N ASP A 201 -41.76 7.20 -12.32
CA ASP A 201 -42.94 7.97 -11.93
C ASP A 201 -43.06 7.97 -10.40
N GLY A 202 -42.74 9.11 -9.77
CA GLY A 202 -43.00 9.35 -8.36
C GLY A 202 -41.79 9.57 -7.46
N ILE A 203 -40.55 9.46 -7.97
CA ILE A 203 -39.38 9.88 -7.18
C ILE A 203 -39.15 11.36 -7.47
N GLY A 204 -39.54 12.20 -6.51
CA GLY A 204 -39.43 13.65 -6.63
C GLY A 204 -37.97 14.05 -6.55
N PHE A 205 -37.49 14.80 -7.54
CA PHE A 205 -36.16 15.39 -7.50
C PHE A 205 -36.06 16.44 -6.35
N PRO A 206 -35.00 16.40 -5.52
CA PRO A 206 -33.96 15.37 -5.43
C PRO A 206 -34.48 14.09 -4.75
N ALA A 207 -34.19 12.96 -5.41
CA ALA A 207 -34.29 11.56 -5.01
C ALA A 207 -34.60 10.77 -6.29
N CYS A 208 -33.69 9.90 -6.73
CA CYS A 208 -33.89 9.07 -7.92
C CYS A 208 -33.57 7.58 -7.68
N GLU A 209 -33.20 7.26 -6.44
CA GLU A 209 -33.06 5.95 -5.80
C GLU A 209 -32.66 6.25 -4.36
N ASN A 210 -32.95 5.35 -3.43
CA ASN A 210 -32.61 5.50 -2.02
C ASN A 210 -32.32 4.12 -1.43
N VAL A 211 -32.03 4.08 -0.13
CA VAL A 211 -31.75 2.83 0.58
C VAL A 211 -32.91 1.83 0.47
N GLU A 212 -34.16 2.30 0.40
CA GLU A 212 -35.35 1.44 0.26
C GLU A 212 -35.66 0.97 -1.17
N ALA A 213 -35.13 1.66 -2.18
CA ALA A 213 -35.36 1.40 -3.60
C ALA A 213 -34.08 1.63 -4.42
N PRO A 214 -33.01 0.84 -4.19
CA PRO A 214 -31.81 0.85 -5.02
C PRO A 214 -32.13 0.20 -6.36
N MET A 215 -32.06 0.94 -7.48
CA MET A 215 -32.40 0.36 -8.79
C MET A 215 -31.14 0.15 -9.64
N SER A 216 -30.23 1.13 -9.65
CA SER A 216 -29.05 1.07 -10.50
C SER A 216 -27.96 0.14 -9.94
N ARG A 217 -27.01 -0.25 -10.80
CA ARG A 217 -25.78 -0.94 -10.36
C ARG A 217 -25.02 -0.09 -9.36
N LEU A 218 -24.96 1.22 -9.59
CA LEU A 218 -24.32 2.18 -8.68
C LEU A 218 -24.98 2.23 -7.31
N ALA A 219 -26.31 2.21 -7.23
CA ALA A 219 -27.01 2.12 -5.94
C ALA A 219 -26.69 0.83 -5.18
N HIS A 220 -26.65 -0.31 -5.87
CA HIS A 220 -26.28 -1.57 -5.22
C HIS A 220 -24.83 -1.53 -4.72
N ALA A 221 -23.91 -0.91 -5.47
CA ALA A 221 -22.55 -0.64 -5.02
C ALA A 221 -22.50 0.29 -3.81
N LYS A 222 -23.26 1.39 -3.80
CA LYS A 222 -23.36 2.31 -2.65
C LYS A 222 -23.83 1.59 -1.39
N LEU A 223 -24.86 0.74 -1.48
CA LEU A 223 -25.34 -0.05 -0.35
C LEU A 223 -24.27 -1.01 0.20
N ALA A 224 -23.55 -1.70 -0.69
CA ALA A 224 -22.48 -2.59 -0.27
C ALA A 224 -21.31 -1.82 0.37
N LEU A 225 -20.96 -0.64 -0.16
CA LEU A 225 -19.94 0.25 0.38
C LEU A 225 -20.34 0.83 1.74
N GLN A 226 -21.59 1.28 1.89
CA GLN A 226 -22.12 1.75 3.17
C GLN A 226 -22.01 0.64 4.24
N ALA A 227 -22.44 -0.58 3.91
CA ALA A 227 -22.30 -1.73 4.81
C ALA A 227 -20.82 -2.06 5.13
N LEU A 228 -19.91 -1.90 4.16
CA LEU A 228 -18.47 -2.06 4.35
C LEU A 228 -17.92 -1.00 5.32
N PHE A 229 -18.26 0.27 5.15
CA PHE A 229 -17.75 1.40 5.93
C PHE A 229 -18.13 1.33 7.42
N GLU A 230 -19.22 0.64 7.74
CA GLU A 230 -19.63 0.37 9.12
C GLU A 230 -18.81 -0.74 9.82
N THR A 231 -17.90 -1.42 9.12
CA THR A 231 -17.09 -2.52 9.68
C THR A 231 -15.77 -2.08 10.30
N SER A 232 -15.24 -2.88 11.22
CA SER A 232 -13.88 -2.70 11.76
C SER A 232 -12.76 -3.03 10.78
N VAL A 233 -13.09 -3.60 9.62
CA VAL A 233 -12.11 -3.90 8.56
C VAL A 233 -11.61 -2.59 7.95
N VAL A 234 -12.51 -1.65 7.67
CA VAL A 234 -12.21 -0.34 7.07
C VAL A 234 -11.37 0.52 8.01
N THR A 235 -11.67 0.54 9.31
CA THR A 235 -10.82 1.24 10.30
C THR A 235 -9.46 0.57 10.50
N GLY A 236 -9.34 -0.68 10.06
CA GLY A 236 -8.11 -1.45 9.98
C GLY A 236 -7.21 -1.15 8.79
N ALA A 237 -7.71 -0.39 7.82
CA ALA A 237 -7.01 0.04 6.62
C ALA A 237 -6.95 1.57 6.57
N ARG A 238 -6.14 2.09 5.65
CA ARG A 238 -6.25 3.47 5.18
C ARG A 238 -7.06 3.40 3.91
N VAL A 239 -8.18 4.10 3.84
CA VAL A 239 -9.05 4.05 2.66
C VAL A 239 -9.17 5.45 2.07
N SER A 240 -8.92 5.55 0.76
CA SER A 240 -9.36 6.68 -0.06
C SER A 240 -10.50 6.22 -0.95
N LEU A 241 -11.45 7.12 -1.21
CA LEU A 241 -12.51 6.91 -2.18
C LEU A 241 -12.22 7.78 -3.40
N GLN A 242 -12.29 7.18 -4.56
CA GLN A 242 -12.08 7.82 -5.85
C GLN A 242 -13.20 7.42 -6.80
N ARG A 243 -13.46 8.29 -7.75
CA ARG A 243 -14.42 8.12 -8.84
C ARG A 243 -13.74 8.37 -10.17
N PHE A 244 -14.46 8.26 -11.28
CA PHE A 244 -13.93 8.72 -12.55
C PHE A 244 -13.89 10.25 -12.63
N PRO A 245 -12.97 10.81 -13.44
CA PRO A 245 -12.87 12.25 -13.61
C PRO A 245 -14.23 12.86 -13.94
N SER A 246 -14.56 13.93 -13.24
CA SER A 246 -15.86 14.57 -13.38
C SER A 246 -15.78 16.05 -13.02
N SER A 247 -16.51 16.91 -13.74
CA SER A 247 -16.61 18.34 -13.43
C SER A 247 -18.03 18.72 -13.04
N GLY A 248 -18.16 19.64 -12.08
CA GLY A 248 -19.45 20.21 -11.69
C GLY A 248 -20.01 21.14 -12.77
N SER A 249 -20.78 20.60 -13.71
CA SER A 249 -21.55 21.38 -14.69
C SER A 249 -22.74 20.65 -15.32
N GLY A 250 -23.08 19.44 -14.85
CA GLY A 250 -24.06 18.59 -15.51
C GLY A 250 -25.51 19.05 -15.30
N LEU A 251 -26.37 18.71 -16.27
CA LEU A 251 -27.82 18.72 -16.06
C LEU A 251 -28.13 17.71 -14.95
N VAL A 252 -28.88 18.14 -13.93
CA VAL A 252 -29.29 17.22 -12.87
C VAL A 252 -30.62 16.62 -13.23
N ASP A 253 -30.63 15.31 -13.43
CA ASP A 253 -31.86 14.52 -13.48
C ASP A 253 -31.61 13.12 -12.88
N CYS A 254 -32.64 12.27 -12.91
CA CYS A 254 -32.52 10.93 -12.35
C CYS A 254 -31.58 10.00 -13.11
N SER A 255 -31.32 10.29 -14.37
CA SER A 255 -30.38 9.57 -15.22
C SER A 255 -28.98 10.17 -15.23
N SER A 256 -28.80 11.41 -14.76
CA SER A 256 -27.51 12.10 -14.70
C SER A 256 -27.28 12.88 -13.41
N GLY A 257 -26.17 12.55 -12.74
CA GLY A 257 -25.67 13.34 -11.62
C GLY A 257 -25.16 14.72 -12.03
N TYR A 258 -25.05 15.61 -11.04
CA TYR A 258 -24.53 16.99 -11.13
C TYR A 258 -23.11 17.12 -11.71
N THR A 259 -22.43 16.00 -11.98
CA THR A 259 -21.11 16.00 -12.58
C THR A 259 -21.15 15.46 -14.00
N GLU A 260 -20.65 16.26 -14.94
CA GLU A 260 -20.37 15.76 -16.29
C GLU A 260 -19.17 14.83 -16.16
N SER A 261 -19.28 13.59 -16.65
CA SER A 261 -18.08 12.77 -16.72
C SER A 261 -17.09 13.44 -17.65
N LEU A 262 -15.84 13.42 -17.23
CA LEU A 262 -14.72 13.81 -18.05
C LEU A 262 -14.00 12.53 -18.46
N SER A 263 -13.57 12.47 -19.72
CA SER A 263 -12.66 11.41 -20.13
C SER A 263 -11.26 11.58 -19.52
N VAL A 264 -10.91 12.80 -19.08
CA VAL A 264 -9.59 13.17 -18.52
C VAL A 264 -9.74 14.25 -17.45
N MET A 265 -8.81 14.33 -16.50
CA MET A 265 -8.74 15.44 -15.55
C MET A 265 -8.41 16.78 -16.23
N SER A 266 -8.85 17.90 -15.65
CA SER A 266 -8.46 19.23 -16.08
C SER A 266 -6.94 19.41 -16.09
N GLY A 267 -6.40 19.78 -17.26
CA GLY A 267 -4.96 19.98 -17.45
C GLY A 267 -4.20 18.74 -17.90
N ASP A 268 -4.83 17.57 -17.91
CA ASP A 268 -4.26 16.37 -18.51
C ASP A 268 -4.18 16.53 -20.04
N SER A 269 -2.96 16.48 -20.57
CA SER A 269 -2.67 16.59 -22.00
C SER A 269 -2.60 15.24 -22.72
N GLY A 270 -2.90 14.14 -22.02
CA GLY A 270 -2.67 12.77 -22.46
C GLY A 270 -1.21 12.32 -22.30
N ALA A 271 -0.39 13.09 -21.58
CA ALA A 271 0.99 12.69 -21.29
C ALA A 271 1.03 11.46 -20.39
N HIS A 272 2.01 10.58 -20.58
CA HIS A 272 2.21 9.38 -19.76
C HIS A 272 2.88 9.68 -18.41
N GLU A 273 3.04 10.97 -18.08
CA GLU A 273 3.67 11.49 -16.88
C GLU A 273 2.81 12.61 -16.29
N VAL A 274 2.69 12.64 -14.97
CA VAL A 274 1.97 13.68 -14.26
C VAL A 274 2.87 14.87 -13.96
N GLN A 275 2.40 16.08 -14.30
CA GLN A 275 2.96 17.30 -13.73
C GLN A 275 2.15 17.68 -12.50
N GLN A 276 2.82 17.72 -11.36
CA GLN A 276 2.19 17.97 -10.06
C GLN A 276 1.33 19.25 -10.03
N SER A 277 1.71 20.29 -10.78
CA SER A 277 1.04 21.59 -10.76
C SER A 277 -0.40 21.61 -11.30
N TRP A 278 -0.76 20.72 -12.23
CA TRP A 278 -2.15 20.57 -12.68
C TRP A 278 -2.86 19.46 -11.90
N PHE A 279 -2.15 18.37 -11.57
CA PHE A 279 -2.74 17.24 -10.88
C PHE A 279 -3.28 17.62 -9.51
N ASP A 280 -2.49 18.34 -8.71
CA ASP A 280 -2.91 18.81 -7.39
C ASP A 280 -4.12 19.77 -7.48
N LYS A 281 -4.30 20.46 -8.61
CA LYS A 281 -5.40 21.43 -8.81
C LYS A 281 -6.70 20.79 -9.29
N ALA A 282 -6.61 19.63 -9.93
CA ALA A 282 -7.76 18.92 -10.49
C ALA A 282 -8.09 17.64 -9.70
N MET A 283 -7.40 17.40 -8.58
CA MET A 283 -7.52 16.18 -7.79
C MET A 283 -8.95 15.95 -7.26
N ASP A 284 -9.72 17.01 -7.03
CA ASP A 284 -11.13 16.96 -6.63
C ASP A 284 -12.08 16.42 -7.71
N GLU A 285 -11.62 16.35 -8.97
CA GLU A 285 -12.38 15.71 -10.06
C GLU A 285 -12.41 14.18 -9.94
N VAL A 286 -11.46 13.59 -9.20
CA VAL A 286 -11.24 12.13 -9.08
C VAL A 286 -11.26 11.65 -7.63
N VAL A 287 -10.65 12.38 -6.70
CA VAL A 287 -10.53 11.97 -5.29
C VAL A 287 -11.69 12.55 -4.48
N CYS A 288 -12.60 11.66 -4.07
CA CYS A 288 -13.77 11.98 -3.27
C CYS A 288 -13.42 12.15 -1.79
N VAL A 289 -12.69 11.17 -1.25
CA VAL A 289 -12.21 11.17 0.13
C VAL A 289 -10.72 10.85 0.10
N PRO A 290 -9.84 11.81 0.40
CA PRO A 290 -8.41 11.55 0.47
C PRO A 290 -8.08 10.74 1.73
N PHE A 291 -6.89 10.16 1.76
CA PHE A 291 -6.34 9.65 3.02
C PHE A 291 -6.13 10.79 4.02
N ASP A 292 -6.34 10.55 5.32
CA ASP A 292 -5.96 11.50 6.36
C ASP A 292 -4.43 11.59 6.43
N PRO A 293 -3.84 12.75 6.07
CA PRO A 293 -2.39 12.88 5.98
C PRO A 293 -1.73 12.95 7.38
N LEU A 294 -2.49 13.24 8.45
CA LEU A 294 -1.99 13.38 9.81
C LEU A 294 -2.07 12.10 10.61
N THR A 295 -3.23 11.43 10.58
CA THR A 295 -3.48 10.26 11.42
C THR A 295 -3.29 8.95 10.66
N GLY A 296 -3.50 8.98 9.33
CA GLY A 296 -3.65 7.78 8.54
C GLY A 296 -4.81 6.90 9.01
N ASP A 297 -5.78 7.49 9.71
CA ASP A 297 -7.08 6.89 9.94
C ASP A 297 -7.97 7.13 8.71
N THR A 298 -8.95 6.24 8.56
CA THR A 298 -9.96 6.37 7.51
C THR A 298 -11.07 7.29 8.00
N ASP A 299 -11.41 8.32 7.23
CA ASP A 299 -12.57 9.19 7.51
C ASP A 299 -13.88 8.49 7.10
N VAL A 300 -14.35 7.61 7.97
CA VAL A 300 -15.59 6.83 7.76
C VAL A 300 -16.81 7.74 7.62
N ALA A 301 -16.81 8.93 8.24
CA ALA A 301 -17.91 9.86 8.12
C ALA A 301 -17.97 10.46 6.70
N ALA A 302 -16.84 10.95 6.19
CA ALA A 302 -16.75 11.44 4.82
C ALA A 302 -17.03 10.33 3.79
N LEU A 303 -16.54 9.11 4.02
CA LEU A 303 -16.86 7.97 3.15
C LEU A 303 -18.36 7.70 3.06
N ASN A 304 -19.09 7.78 4.19
CA ASN A 304 -20.53 7.56 4.21
C ASN A 304 -21.32 8.68 3.52
N GLU A 305 -20.87 9.94 3.61
CA GLU A 305 -21.50 11.10 2.93
C GLU A 305 -21.56 10.89 1.41
N TRP A 306 -20.57 10.21 0.81
CA TRP A 306 -20.57 9.89 -0.63
C TRP A 306 -21.46 8.71 -1.02
N VAL A 307 -22.00 7.94 -0.06
CA VAL A 307 -22.77 6.71 -0.33
C VAL A 307 -24.14 6.67 0.36
N ASP A 308 -24.58 7.76 0.99
CA ASP A 308 -25.80 7.79 1.82
C ASP A 308 -27.11 8.03 1.05
N PHE A 309 -27.03 8.33 -0.25
CA PHE A 309 -28.18 8.63 -1.12
C PHE A 309 -28.84 9.98 -0.80
N GLU A 310 -28.20 10.85 -0.04
CA GLU A 310 -28.67 12.20 0.24
C GLU A 310 -28.05 13.21 -0.73
N GLU A 311 -28.91 13.91 -1.48
CA GLU A 311 -28.50 15.01 -2.35
C GLU A 311 -29.05 16.32 -1.80
N SER A 312 -28.16 17.19 -1.31
CA SER A 312 -28.54 18.54 -0.90
C SER A 312 -28.31 19.56 -2.04
N ILE A 313 -29.29 20.44 -2.26
CA ILE A 313 -29.18 21.57 -3.20
C ILE A 313 -29.33 22.89 -2.46
N SER A 314 -28.51 23.88 -2.82
CA SER A 314 -28.55 25.24 -2.28
C SER A 314 -28.79 26.26 -3.40
N PRO A 315 -29.64 27.28 -3.20
CA PRO A 315 -29.82 28.33 -4.19
C PRO A 315 -28.53 29.16 -4.33
N SER A 316 -28.03 29.33 -5.55
CA SER A 316 -26.89 30.22 -5.83
C SER A 316 -27.25 31.71 -5.76
N GLY A 317 -28.55 32.02 -5.70
CA GLY A 317 -29.09 33.38 -5.61
C GLY A 317 -29.39 34.04 -6.95
N GLN A 318 -29.00 33.41 -8.06
CA GLN A 318 -29.36 33.84 -9.42
C GLN A 318 -30.77 33.36 -9.78
N ASN A 319 -31.59 34.23 -10.38
CA ASN A 319 -32.87 33.82 -10.96
C ASN A 319 -32.66 33.23 -12.35
N CYS A 320 -33.52 32.30 -12.74
CA CYS A 320 -33.46 31.63 -14.03
C CYS A 320 -34.86 31.34 -14.56
N GLY A 321 -35.00 31.27 -15.88
CA GLY A 321 -36.18 30.75 -16.56
C GLY A 321 -36.05 29.28 -16.98
N TRP A 322 -34.82 28.77 -17.08
CA TRP A 322 -34.44 27.43 -17.55
C TRP A 322 -32.94 27.19 -17.29
N ASP A 323 -32.48 25.94 -17.41
CA ASP A 323 -31.11 25.52 -17.00
C ASP A 323 -29.96 26.29 -17.65
N PRO A 324 -29.99 26.67 -18.95
CA PRO A 324 -28.92 27.46 -19.56
C PRO A 324 -28.67 28.83 -18.95
N ASP A 325 -29.62 29.38 -18.17
CA ASP A 325 -29.39 30.62 -17.42
C ASP A 325 -28.44 30.40 -16.23
N CYS A 326 -28.21 29.15 -15.83
CA CYS A 326 -27.46 28.73 -14.66
C CYS A 326 -26.16 28.03 -15.08
N PRO A 327 -25.09 28.76 -15.42
CA PRO A 327 -23.82 28.12 -15.78
C PRO A 327 -23.33 27.26 -14.61
N SER A 328 -23.14 25.97 -14.87
CA SER A 328 -22.73 24.96 -13.89
C SER A 328 -23.69 24.75 -12.72
N ASN A 329 -24.98 25.07 -12.90
CA ASN A 329 -26.02 25.00 -11.89
C ASN A 329 -27.36 24.59 -12.56
N ILE A 330 -28.37 24.22 -11.78
CA ILE A 330 -29.69 23.87 -12.32
C ILE A 330 -30.75 24.92 -12.05
N CYS A 331 -31.68 25.11 -12.97
CA CYS A 331 -32.79 26.02 -12.77
C CYS A 331 -33.98 25.31 -12.13
N ALA A 332 -34.05 25.36 -10.80
CA ALA A 332 -35.14 24.76 -10.04
C ALA A 332 -35.90 25.83 -9.23
N GLY A 333 -37.22 25.88 -9.43
CA GLY A 333 -38.08 26.87 -8.75
C GLY A 333 -37.78 28.33 -9.14
N GLY A 334 -37.31 28.56 -10.36
CA GLY A 334 -36.97 29.89 -10.88
C GLY A 334 -35.67 30.47 -10.32
N LYS A 335 -34.86 29.65 -9.65
CA LYS A 335 -33.53 30.00 -9.15
C LYS A 335 -32.51 28.96 -9.59
N CYS A 336 -31.30 29.44 -9.86
CA CYS A 336 -30.16 28.58 -10.01
C CYS A 336 -29.87 27.92 -8.65
N GLN A 337 -29.69 26.61 -8.67
CA GLN A 337 -29.35 25.80 -7.51
C GLN A 337 -28.07 25.02 -7.82
N THR A 338 -27.24 24.90 -6.79
CA THR A 338 -25.96 24.20 -6.78
C THR A 338 -26.15 22.98 -5.91
N LEU A 339 -25.73 21.79 -6.36
CA LEU A 339 -25.62 20.65 -5.46
C LEU A 339 -24.55 20.98 -4.41
N THR A 340 -24.90 20.86 -3.14
CA THR A 340 -24.00 21.09 -2.01
C THR A 340 -23.45 19.82 -1.40
N ASP A 341 -24.02 18.67 -1.76
CA ASP A 341 -23.50 17.36 -1.38
C ASP A 341 -22.63 16.74 -2.46
N PRO A 342 -21.55 16.07 -2.07
CA PRO A 342 -20.83 15.18 -2.96
C PRO A 342 -21.51 13.80 -3.08
N GLU A 343 -21.75 13.34 -4.31
CA GLU A 343 -22.34 12.02 -4.58
C GLU A 343 -21.62 11.27 -5.72
N LEU A 344 -21.63 9.94 -5.67
CA LEU A 344 -21.02 9.08 -6.69
C LEU A 344 -21.95 8.96 -7.89
N ARG A 345 -22.05 10.02 -8.71
CA ARG A 345 -22.83 10.00 -9.96
C ARG A 345 -22.17 10.85 -11.04
N ALA A 346 -21.85 10.23 -12.17
CA ALA A 346 -21.50 10.93 -13.39
C ALA A 346 -22.18 10.25 -14.58
N VAL A 347 -22.17 10.92 -15.74
CA VAL A 347 -22.66 10.34 -17.00
C VAL A 347 -21.64 10.53 -18.09
N GLY A 348 -21.34 9.42 -18.76
CA GLY A 348 -20.55 9.36 -19.99
C GLY A 348 -19.64 8.15 -19.99
N GLY A 349 -18.49 8.28 -20.65
CA GLY A 349 -17.60 7.15 -20.90
C GLY A 349 -16.90 6.63 -19.65
N THR A 350 -16.30 5.46 -19.79
CA THR A 350 -15.66 4.72 -18.70
C THR A 350 -14.13 4.78 -18.91
N PRO A 351 -13.43 5.80 -18.39
CA PRO A 351 -11.99 5.95 -18.58
C PRO A 351 -11.19 5.06 -17.61
N LEU A 352 -11.46 3.75 -17.56
CA LEU A 352 -10.91 2.80 -16.56
C LEU A 352 -9.40 2.91 -16.40
N GLY A 353 -8.63 2.86 -17.50
CA GLY A 353 -7.18 2.93 -17.39
C GLY A 353 -6.68 4.30 -16.91
N ARG A 354 -7.37 5.40 -17.22
CA ARG A 354 -7.04 6.71 -16.63
C ARG A 354 -7.37 6.77 -15.15
N ALA A 355 -8.48 6.17 -14.71
CA ALA A 355 -8.80 6.07 -13.30
C ALA A 355 -7.71 5.31 -12.53
N LEU A 356 -7.24 4.17 -13.07
CA LEU A 356 -6.10 3.45 -12.50
C LEU A 356 -4.81 4.29 -12.50
N PHE A 357 -4.55 5.01 -13.60
CA PHE A 357 -3.42 5.94 -13.69
C PHE A 357 -3.50 7.01 -12.60
N TYR A 358 -4.60 7.76 -12.49
CA TYR A 358 -4.75 8.81 -11.48
C TYR A 358 -4.71 8.27 -10.06
N ALA A 359 -5.34 7.13 -9.77
CA ALA A 359 -5.28 6.50 -8.45
C ALA A 359 -3.84 6.17 -8.05
N SER A 360 -3.06 5.63 -8.99
CA SER A 360 -1.65 5.33 -8.75
C SER A 360 -0.78 6.57 -8.56
N GLU A 361 -1.05 7.63 -9.30
CA GLU A 361 -0.31 8.88 -9.22
C GLU A 361 -0.65 9.63 -7.93
N TYR A 362 -1.90 9.57 -7.49
CA TYR A 362 -2.33 10.05 -6.18
C TYR A 362 -1.57 9.31 -5.06
N LEU A 363 -1.55 7.98 -5.09
CA LEU A 363 -0.79 7.18 -4.12
C LEU A 363 0.70 7.52 -4.16
N ARG A 364 1.30 7.63 -5.35
CA ARG A 364 2.73 7.96 -5.52
C ARG A 364 3.08 9.35 -4.98
N LEU A 365 2.26 10.35 -5.26
CA LEU A 365 2.56 11.76 -4.95
C LEU A 365 2.21 12.13 -3.50
N HIS A 366 1.16 11.55 -2.94
CA HIS A 366 0.63 11.97 -1.64
C HIS A 366 0.84 10.94 -0.54
N MET A 367 0.90 9.64 -0.85
CA MET A 367 1.00 8.58 0.17
C MET A 367 2.35 7.89 0.24
N LEU A 368 2.96 7.60 -0.90
CA LEU A 368 4.18 6.80 -1.02
C LEU A 368 5.39 7.70 -1.23
N ILE A 369 5.56 8.64 -0.31
CA ILE A 369 6.59 9.69 -0.35
C ILE A 369 7.93 9.23 0.24
N GLN A 370 8.16 7.92 0.30
CA GLN A 370 9.41 7.33 0.77
C GLN A 370 10.60 7.96 0.04
N TYR A 371 11.61 8.39 0.79
CA TYR A 371 12.82 9.08 0.31
C TYR A 371 12.60 10.49 -0.29
N LYS A 372 11.41 11.09 -0.13
CA LYS A 372 11.20 12.51 -0.45
C LYS A 372 12.12 13.37 0.45
N PRO A 373 12.91 14.32 -0.10
CA PRO A 373 13.70 15.23 0.71
C PRO A 373 12.83 16.03 1.70
N CYS A 374 13.33 16.23 2.92
CA CYS A 374 12.63 16.95 3.98
C CYS A 374 13.62 17.73 4.85
N ASP A 375 13.15 18.81 5.47
CA ASP A 375 13.88 19.55 6.49
C ASP A 375 13.35 19.22 7.90
N SER A 376 12.05 18.91 7.98
CA SER A 376 11.32 18.58 9.20
C SER A 376 10.22 17.53 8.96
N ASP A 377 9.67 16.98 10.04
CA ASP A 377 8.52 16.05 9.95
C ASP A 377 7.31 16.68 9.24
N GLU A 378 7.14 18.01 9.28
CA GLU A 378 6.04 18.70 8.59
C GLU A 378 6.07 18.48 7.07
N ASP A 379 7.27 18.38 6.47
CA ASP A 379 7.42 18.15 5.02
C ASP A 379 6.98 16.74 4.60
N CYS A 380 6.95 15.82 5.59
CA CYS A 380 6.52 14.44 5.47
C CYS A 380 5.06 14.23 5.85
N ARG A 381 4.40 15.22 6.48
CA ARG A 381 3.00 15.12 6.92
C ARG A 381 1.98 15.05 5.81
N THR A 382 2.38 15.07 4.54
CA THR A 382 1.45 14.75 3.45
C THR A 382 1.07 13.28 3.44
N SER A 383 1.86 12.41 4.09
CA SER A 383 1.57 10.99 4.27
C SER A 383 1.70 10.58 5.74
N PRO A 384 0.74 9.80 6.28
CA PRO A 384 0.82 9.31 7.64
C PRO A 384 2.00 8.35 7.86
N ASP A 385 2.45 8.25 9.11
CA ASP A 385 3.62 7.49 9.60
C ASP A 385 5.00 7.90 9.06
N HIS A 386 5.07 8.81 8.09
CA HIS A 386 6.36 9.26 7.58
C HIS A 386 7.02 10.23 8.57
N ARG A 387 8.31 10.00 8.83
CA ARG A 387 9.15 10.87 9.66
C ARG A 387 10.35 11.33 8.86
N CYS A 388 10.80 12.55 9.12
CA CYS A 388 11.99 13.10 8.50
C CYS A 388 13.22 12.58 9.25
N VAL A 389 13.95 11.64 8.64
CA VAL A 389 15.12 11.00 9.26
C VAL A 389 16.40 11.40 8.54
N ASP A 390 17.50 11.44 9.28
CA ASP A 390 18.83 11.69 8.73
C ASP A 390 19.30 10.53 7.84
N ASN A 391 19.97 10.85 6.74
CA ASN A 391 20.57 9.91 5.81
C ASN A 391 21.95 10.36 5.37
N PRO A 392 22.99 10.01 6.15
CA PRO A 392 24.35 10.42 5.82
C PRO A 392 24.86 9.78 4.51
N ALA A 393 24.21 8.73 4.00
CA ALA A 393 24.61 8.03 2.78
C ALA A 393 23.91 8.55 1.51
N GLY A 394 22.86 9.35 1.64
CA GLY A 394 22.06 9.84 0.51
C GLY A 394 22.55 11.17 -0.07
N PRO A 395 22.07 11.54 -1.28
CA PRO A 395 22.36 12.85 -1.88
C PRO A 395 21.70 14.02 -1.12
N HIS A 396 20.67 13.72 -0.33
CA HIS A 396 20.01 14.66 0.58
C HIS A 396 20.26 14.23 2.03
N PRO A 397 20.55 15.16 2.95
CA PRO A 397 20.93 14.84 4.32
C PRO A 397 19.79 14.25 5.14
N LYS A 398 18.53 14.49 4.73
CA LYS A 398 17.31 14.03 5.38
C LYS A 398 16.26 13.65 4.35
N HIS A 399 15.41 12.68 4.69
CA HIS A 399 14.30 12.28 3.85
C HIS A 399 13.16 11.64 4.66
N CYS A 400 11.97 11.61 4.06
CA CYS A 400 10.79 10.99 4.64
C CYS A 400 10.88 9.46 4.60
N ILE A 401 10.70 8.81 5.75
CA ILE A 401 10.65 7.36 5.91
C ILE A 401 9.37 6.96 6.63
N ASP A 402 8.58 6.06 6.05
CA ASP A 402 7.63 5.22 6.80
C ASP A 402 8.38 3.95 7.27
N PRO A 403 8.60 3.76 8.58
CA PRO A 403 9.28 2.58 9.11
C PRO A 403 8.60 1.24 8.75
N LEU A 404 7.31 1.29 8.41
CA LEU A 404 6.48 0.15 8.07
C LEU A 404 6.20 0.03 6.57
N ALA A 405 6.81 0.89 5.73
CA ALA A 405 6.55 0.94 4.28
C ALA A 405 6.72 -0.42 3.60
N HIS A 406 7.77 -1.15 3.96
CA HIS A 406 8.11 -2.47 3.39
C HIS A 406 7.06 -3.56 3.67
N CYS A 407 6.24 -3.38 4.71
CA CYS A 407 5.16 -4.29 5.06
C CYS A 407 3.79 -3.87 4.54
N ARG A 408 3.68 -2.65 4.04
CA ARG A 408 2.39 -2.03 3.76
C ARG A 408 1.96 -2.37 2.34
N GLU A 409 0.90 -3.14 2.20
CA GLU A 409 0.31 -3.39 0.89
C GLU A 409 -0.33 -2.09 0.34
N ASN A 410 -0.15 -1.84 -0.96
CA ASN A 410 -0.83 -0.80 -1.70
C ASN A 410 -1.82 -1.46 -2.65
N VAL A 411 -3.10 -1.20 -2.41
CA VAL A 411 -4.18 -1.92 -3.05
C VAL A 411 -5.12 -0.94 -3.72
N ILE A 412 -5.50 -1.25 -4.94
CA ILE A 412 -6.56 -0.57 -5.68
C ILE A 412 -7.69 -1.58 -5.83
N ILE A 413 -8.89 -1.24 -5.38
CA ILE A 413 -10.09 -2.04 -5.61
C ILE A 413 -10.95 -1.26 -6.59
N LEU A 414 -11.08 -1.79 -7.79
CA LEU A 414 -11.88 -1.22 -8.86
C LEU A 414 -13.27 -1.85 -8.85
N VAL A 415 -14.30 -1.07 -8.57
CA VAL A 415 -15.71 -1.49 -8.65
C VAL A 415 -16.26 -0.98 -9.97
N THR A 416 -16.58 -1.86 -10.92
CA THR A 416 -16.98 -1.49 -12.29
C THR A 416 -17.95 -2.51 -12.87
N ASP A 417 -18.80 -2.09 -13.80
CA ASP A 417 -19.69 -2.96 -14.56
C ASP A 417 -19.20 -3.31 -15.97
N GLY A 418 -17.97 -2.92 -16.32
CA GLY A 418 -17.20 -3.55 -17.37
C GLY A 418 -17.49 -3.18 -18.82
N GLU A 419 -16.65 -3.75 -19.69
CA GLU A 419 -16.60 -3.65 -21.16
C GLU A 419 -16.30 -2.25 -21.74
N GLU A 420 -16.75 -1.19 -21.08
CA GLU A 420 -16.46 0.15 -21.56
C GLU A 420 -15.05 0.59 -21.13
N THR A 421 -14.15 0.75 -22.09
CA THR A 421 -12.92 1.51 -21.91
C THR A 421 -12.88 2.61 -22.95
N ALA A 422 -12.62 3.85 -22.52
CA ALA A 422 -12.37 4.96 -23.44
C ALA A 422 -11.12 4.72 -24.33
N ALA A 423 -10.25 3.80 -23.93
CA ALA A 423 -9.09 3.34 -24.68
C ALA A 423 -9.27 1.86 -25.06
N PRO A 424 -9.95 1.54 -26.19
CA PRO A 424 -10.22 0.16 -26.61
C PRO A 424 -9.02 -0.53 -27.28
N ASP A 425 -8.02 0.23 -27.73
CA ASP A 425 -6.79 -0.35 -28.26
C ASP A 425 -5.92 -0.85 -27.11
N LYS A 426 -5.58 -2.14 -27.11
CA LYS A 426 -4.71 -2.78 -26.10
C LYS A 426 -3.27 -2.24 -26.14
N ASN A 427 -2.92 -1.51 -27.18
CA ASN A 427 -1.65 -0.80 -27.34
C ASN A 427 -1.76 0.69 -26.92
N ASP A 428 -2.89 1.13 -26.39
CA ASP A 428 -2.99 2.45 -25.78
C ASP A 428 -2.40 2.40 -24.36
N PHE A 429 -1.62 3.42 -24.00
CA PHE A 429 -1.08 3.55 -22.65
C PHE A 429 -2.20 3.52 -21.60
N PHE A 430 -3.32 4.19 -21.87
CA PHE A 430 -4.47 4.28 -20.96
C PHE A 430 -5.44 3.11 -21.09
N HIS A 431 -5.07 2.03 -21.78
CA HIS A 431 -5.83 0.79 -21.70
C HIS A 431 -5.75 0.21 -20.27
N PRO A 432 -6.86 -0.24 -19.65
CA PRO A 432 -6.86 -0.69 -18.27
C PRO A 432 -5.90 -1.86 -17.99
N TRP A 433 -5.72 -2.78 -18.96
CA TRP A 433 -4.75 -3.88 -18.84
C TRP A 433 -3.30 -3.38 -18.77
N VAL A 434 -2.97 -2.37 -19.59
CA VAL A 434 -1.64 -1.74 -19.61
C VAL A 434 -1.38 -1.06 -18.28
N GLN A 435 -2.37 -0.34 -17.74
CA GLN A 435 -2.22 0.32 -16.44
C GLN A 435 -2.13 -0.68 -15.28
N ALA A 436 -2.90 -1.77 -15.27
CA ALA A 436 -2.75 -2.82 -14.27
C ALA A 436 -1.34 -3.46 -14.31
N LYS A 437 -0.83 -3.78 -15.51
CA LYS A 437 0.55 -4.28 -15.69
C LYS A 437 1.58 -3.26 -15.19
N ARG A 438 1.41 -1.97 -15.54
CA ARG A 438 2.27 -0.86 -15.09
C ARG A 438 2.37 -0.81 -13.56
N LEU A 439 1.24 -1.02 -12.90
CA LEU A 439 1.11 -0.96 -11.44
C LEU A 439 1.76 -2.14 -10.73
N ARG A 440 1.68 -3.33 -11.33
CA ARG A 440 2.18 -4.56 -10.70
C ARG A 440 3.64 -4.86 -11.02
N TYR A 441 4.03 -4.73 -12.29
CA TYR A 441 5.32 -5.19 -12.82
C TYR A 441 6.15 -4.06 -13.43
N GLY A 442 5.47 -3.03 -13.95
CA GLY A 442 6.07 -2.00 -14.80
C GLY A 442 5.89 -2.28 -16.29
N LEU A 443 6.15 -1.27 -17.14
CA LEU A 443 5.94 -1.38 -18.60
C LEU A 443 7.22 -1.56 -19.42
N GLY A 444 8.36 -1.02 -18.96
CA GLY A 444 9.61 -1.10 -19.71
C GLY A 444 10.82 -0.99 -18.79
N CYS A 445 12.01 -1.39 -19.21
CA CYS A 445 13.17 -1.43 -18.34
C CYS A 445 14.48 -1.41 -19.14
N THR A 446 15.57 -1.25 -18.43
CA THR A 446 16.95 -1.46 -18.89
C THR A 446 17.68 -2.48 -18.03
N ALA A 447 17.14 -2.82 -16.84
CA ALA A 447 17.67 -3.81 -15.91
C ALA A 447 16.55 -4.35 -15.01
N ASP A 448 16.73 -5.56 -14.47
CA ASP A 448 15.73 -6.26 -13.64
C ASP A 448 15.28 -5.47 -12.41
N ILE A 449 16.19 -4.72 -11.78
CA ILE A 449 15.88 -3.91 -10.58
C ILE A 449 14.83 -2.82 -10.83
N GLN A 450 14.57 -2.47 -12.09
CA GLN A 450 13.53 -1.51 -12.44
C GLN A 450 12.16 -2.17 -12.57
N CYS A 451 12.10 -3.49 -12.68
CA CYS A 451 10.87 -4.24 -12.70
C CYS A 451 10.45 -4.60 -11.28
N ALA A 452 9.15 -4.77 -11.09
CA ALA A 452 8.55 -4.99 -9.78
C ALA A 452 7.93 -6.39 -9.69
N SER A 453 7.65 -6.84 -8.46
CA SER A 453 6.92 -8.09 -8.20
C SER A 453 7.53 -9.34 -8.87
N GLY A 454 8.87 -9.44 -8.90
CA GLY A 454 9.58 -10.59 -9.47
C GLY A 454 9.65 -10.63 -11.00
N ALA A 455 9.15 -9.61 -11.70
CA ALA A 455 9.35 -9.48 -13.14
C ALA A 455 10.83 -9.24 -13.49
N THR A 456 11.25 -9.75 -14.64
CA THR A 456 12.61 -9.56 -15.19
C THR A 456 12.57 -8.64 -16.40
N CYS A 457 13.70 -8.00 -16.68
CA CYS A 457 13.86 -7.15 -17.83
C CYS A 457 14.26 -7.94 -19.07
N ASP A 458 13.30 -8.21 -19.96
CA ASP A 458 13.54 -8.89 -21.23
C ASP A 458 13.22 -7.98 -22.41
N ALA A 459 14.19 -7.81 -23.31
CA ALA A 459 14.10 -6.91 -24.47
C ALA A 459 13.61 -5.48 -24.14
N GLY A 460 13.91 -5.00 -22.93
CA GLY A 460 13.48 -3.69 -22.45
C GLY A 460 12.05 -3.64 -21.89
N LEU A 461 11.46 -4.81 -21.58
CA LEU A 461 10.14 -4.97 -21.00
C LEU A 461 10.21 -5.66 -19.65
N CYS A 462 9.37 -5.20 -18.72
CA CYS A 462 9.12 -5.97 -17.52
C CYS A 462 8.17 -7.11 -17.85
N VAL A 463 8.73 -8.31 -17.86
CA VAL A 463 8.02 -9.56 -18.14
C VAL A 463 7.83 -10.28 -16.81
N PRO A 464 6.59 -10.59 -16.40
CA PRO A 464 6.35 -11.35 -15.18
C PRO A 464 6.99 -12.73 -15.28
N ALA A 465 7.25 -13.37 -14.13
CA ALA A 465 7.63 -14.77 -14.12
C ALA A 465 6.57 -15.61 -14.83
N GLN A 466 6.97 -16.70 -15.49
CA GLN A 466 6.05 -17.51 -16.30
C GLN A 466 4.84 -18.04 -15.49
N SER A 467 4.99 -18.25 -14.17
CA SER A 467 3.92 -18.66 -13.26
C SER A 467 2.89 -17.56 -12.97
N ASP A 468 3.25 -16.30 -13.21
CA ASP A 468 2.49 -15.12 -12.80
C ASP A 468 1.90 -14.37 -14.01
N ALA A 469 2.27 -14.80 -15.22
CA ALA A 469 1.64 -14.32 -16.45
C ALA A 469 0.19 -14.84 -16.50
N PRO A 470 -0.79 -14.00 -16.90
CA PRO A 470 -2.15 -14.48 -17.08
C PRO A 470 -2.17 -15.61 -18.12
N ASP A 471 -2.89 -16.69 -17.82
CA ASP A 471 -3.15 -17.75 -18.79
C ASP A 471 -3.77 -17.16 -20.07
N GLY A 472 -3.40 -17.70 -21.23
CA GLY A 472 -4.02 -17.33 -22.50
C GLY A 472 -5.53 -17.55 -22.44
N ARG A 473 -6.34 -16.49 -22.61
CA ARG A 473 -7.80 -16.59 -22.58
C ARG A 473 -8.38 -16.61 -24.00
N CYS A 474 -9.40 -17.44 -24.20
CA CYS A 474 -10.21 -17.38 -25.43
C CYS A 474 -11.05 -16.10 -25.43
N LEU A 475 -10.75 -15.16 -26.33
CA LEU A 475 -11.61 -14.00 -26.55
C LEU A 475 -12.73 -14.39 -27.54
N ALA A 476 -13.97 -14.05 -27.20
CA ALA A 476 -15.16 -14.47 -27.94
C ALA A 476 -15.41 -13.71 -29.27
N SER A 477 -14.40 -13.07 -29.88
CA SER A 477 -14.60 -12.24 -31.08
C SER A 477 -14.06 -12.87 -32.38
N LEU A 478 -15.04 -13.27 -33.20
CA LEU A 478 -15.11 -13.29 -34.67
C LEU A 478 -14.17 -14.17 -35.54
N ASP A 479 -13.23 -14.95 -34.99
CA ASP A 479 -12.61 -16.07 -35.75
C ASP A 479 -12.41 -17.33 -34.90
N VAL A 480 -12.48 -18.51 -35.54
CA VAL A 480 -12.82 -19.80 -34.90
C VAL A 480 -11.58 -20.65 -34.57
N CYS A 481 -11.34 -20.98 -33.29
CA CYS A 481 -10.54 -22.15 -32.91
C CYS A 481 -11.34 -23.43 -33.20
N THR A 482 -10.74 -24.39 -33.93
CA THR A 482 -11.49 -25.55 -34.44
C THR A 482 -11.23 -26.86 -33.70
N GLY A 483 -10.31 -26.89 -32.72
CA GLY A 483 -10.16 -28.07 -31.86
C GLY A 483 -9.19 -27.91 -30.69
N ASN A 484 -9.22 -28.89 -29.78
CA ASN A 484 -8.39 -28.95 -28.56
C ASN A 484 -6.87 -28.94 -28.83
N THR A 485 -6.43 -29.24 -30.05
CA THR A 485 -5.03 -29.10 -30.45
C THR A 485 -4.55 -27.66 -30.53
N ASP A 486 -5.46 -26.70 -30.68
CA ASP A 486 -5.14 -25.27 -30.75
C ASP A 486 -5.02 -24.62 -29.36
N CYS A 487 -5.51 -25.29 -28.30
CA CYS A 487 -5.41 -24.84 -26.90
C CYS A 487 -5.22 -26.08 -25.97
N PRO A 488 -3.99 -26.65 -25.92
CA PRO A 488 -3.74 -27.99 -25.37
C PRO A 488 -3.97 -28.15 -23.86
N ASP A 489 -4.13 -27.06 -23.11
CA ASP A 489 -4.31 -27.08 -21.65
C ASP A 489 -5.74 -26.75 -21.17
N TYR A 490 -6.72 -26.56 -22.08
CA TYR A 490 -8.10 -26.25 -21.69
C TYR A 490 -9.14 -27.29 -22.10
N TYR A 491 -9.94 -27.69 -21.10
CA TYR A 491 -11.10 -28.55 -21.24
C TYR A 491 -12.29 -27.71 -21.72
N CYS A 492 -12.46 -27.57 -23.03
CA CYS A 492 -13.70 -27.09 -23.64
C CYS A 492 -14.83 -28.07 -23.27
N GLY A 493 -15.52 -27.83 -22.16
CA GLY A 493 -16.44 -28.78 -21.49
C GLY A 493 -17.71 -29.15 -22.28
N PHE A 494 -17.82 -28.78 -23.54
CA PHE A 494 -18.93 -29.16 -24.42
C PHE A 494 -18.41 -29.52 -25.82
N PRO A 495 -19.00 -30.54 -26.50
CA PRO A 495 -18.60 -30.98 -27.84
C PRO A 495 -18.97 -30.00 -28.97
N THR A 496 -19.32 -28.76 -28.65
CA THR A 496 -19.50 -27.69 -29.64
C THR A 496 -18.21 -26.88 -29.73
N PRO A 497 -17.65 -26.67 -30.94
CA PRO A 497 -16.42 -25.90 -31.12
C PRO A 497 -16.62 -24.51 -30.53
N CYS A 498 -15.79 -24.12 -29.56
CA CYS A 498 -15.75 -22.76 -29.04
C CYS A 498 -15.24 -21.85 -30.16
N PRO A 499 -16.07 -20.94 -30.70
CA PRO A 499 -15.59 -19.93 -31.64
C PRO A 499 -14.92 -18.82 -30.81
N GLY A 500 -13.65 -18.98 -30.50
CA GLY A 500 -12.86 -17.92 -29.88
C GLY A 500 -11.39 -18.12 -30.16
N THR A 501 -10.64 -17.04 -30.32
CA THR A 501 -9.20 -17.06 -30.56
C THR A 501 -8.48 -17.17 -29.22
N CYS A 502 -7.65 -18.20 -29.03
CA CYS A 502 -6.69 -18.25 -27.93
C CYS A 502 -5.61 -17.18 -28.20
N VAL A 503 -5.79 -16.01 -27.62
CA VAL A 503 -4.78 -14.95 -27.67
C VAL A 503 -4.02 -15.05 -26.36
N LEU A 504 -2.73 -15.38 -26.42
CA LEU A 504 -1.85 -14.99 -25.32
C LEU A 504 -2.08 -13.49 -25.16
N PRO A 505 -2.38 -12.98 -23.96
CA PRO A 505 -2.46 -11.54 -23.75
C PRO A 505 -1.05 -10.96 -23.89
N ASP A 506 -0.49 -10.99 -25.10
CA ASP A 506 0.64 -10.17 -25.46
C ASP A 506 0.12 -8.75 -25.26
N LEU A 507 0.62 -8.10 -24.22
CA LEU A 507 0.54 -6.66 -24.03
C LEU A 507 1.83 -6.10 -24.61
N PRO A 508 1.90 -5.84 -25.93
CA PRO A 508 3.09 -5.32 -26.56
C PRO A 508 3.20 -3.81 -26.32
N PHE A 509 2.38 -3.20 -25.44
CA PHE A 509 2.61 -1.83 -25.06
C PHE A 509 3.97 -1.74 -24.37
N THR A 510 4.93 -1.27 -25.15
CA THR A 510 6.28 -0.96 -24.71
C THR A 510 6.39 0.55 -24.74
N ASP A 511 6.59 1.19 -23.60
CA ASP A 511 7.11 2.55 -23.64
C ASP A 511 8.61 2.48 -24.00
N GLY A 512 9.04 3.34 -24.92
CA GLY A 512 10.45 3.46 -25.27
C GLY A 512 11.29 3.87 -24.05
N LEU A 513 12.06 2.90 -23.52
CA LEU A 513 13.15 3.07 -22.54
C LEU A 513 12.74 3.17 -21.06
N GLY A 514 11.72 2.43 -20.62
CA GLY A 514 11.51 2.14 -19.19
C GLY A 514 11.18 3.33 -18.28
N LYS A 515 10.46 4.31 -18.84
CA LYS A 515 10.05 5.53 -18.15
C LYS A 515 8.74 5.37 -17.40
N ASN A 516 7.85 4.51 -17.89
CA ASN A 516 6.49 4.39 -17.39
C ASN A 516 6.36 3.30 -16.34
N HIS A 517 6.98 3.56 -15.20
CA HIS A 517 6.68 2.89 -13.93
C HIS A 517 6.08 3.89 -12.97
N VAL A 518 5.36 3.39 -11.99
CA VAL A 518 5.10 4.17 -10.78
C VAL A 518 6.37 4.05 -9.93
N LYS A 519 7.17 5.12 -9.85
CA LYS A 519 8.44 5.11 -9.08
C LYS A 519 8.35 5.96 -7.82
N GLY A 520 9.00 5.52 -6.76
CA GLY A 520 9.23 6.33 -5.57
C GLY A 520 10.21 7.48 -5.82
N TYR A 521 10.49 8.28 -4.79
CA TYR A 521 11.49 9.35 -4.88
C TYR A 521 12.92 8.82 -5.02
N ASP A 522 13.18 7.60 -4.52
CA ASP A 522 14.41 6.81 -4.71
C ASP A 522 14.58 6.22 -6.11
N LYS A 523 13.59 6.42 -6.99
CA LYS A 523 13.54 5.87 -8.36
C LYS A 523 13.36 4.35 -8.42
N LEU A 524 13.06 3.70 -7.30
CA LEU A 524 12.67 2.29 -7.29
C LEU A 524 11.20 2.15 -7.68
N PRO A 525 10.83 1.04 -8.34
CA PRO A 525 9.44 0.79 -8.69
C PRO A 525 8.60 0.56 -7.44
N LEU A 526 7.43 1.19 -7.40
CA LEU A 526 6.38 0.93 -6.41
C LEU A 526 5.49 -0.20 -6.93
N THR A 527 5.05 -1.07 -6.03
CA THR A 527 4.14 -2.16 -6.36
C THR A 527 2.74 -1.88 -5.84
N PHE A 528 1.76 -2.22 -6.66
CA PHE A 528 0.35 -2.19 -6.30
C PHE A 528 -0.29 -3.53 -6.64
N ARG A 529 -1.33 -3.88 -5.89
CA ARG A 529 -2.27 -4.94 -6.24
C ARG A 529 -3.55 -4.30 -6.76
N VAL A 530 -4.05 -4.75 -7.91
CA VAL A 530 -5.33 -4.26 -8.45
C VAL A 530 -6.35 -5.39 -8.38
N HIS A 531 -7.34 -5.24 -7.51
CA HIS A 531 -8.52 -6.11 -7.49
C HIS A 531 -9.63 -5.49 -8.33
N VAL A 532 -10.48 -6.36 -8.86
CA VAL A 532 -11.64 -5.95 -9.64
C VAL A 532 -12.88 -6.63 -9.09
N VAL A 533 -13.87 -5.80 -8.76
CA VAL A 533 -15.22 -6.24 -8.44
C VAL A 533 -16.09 -5.90 -9.64
N ASP A 534 -16.43 -6.94 -10.41
CA ASP A 534 -17.09 -6.85 -11.71
C ASP A 534 -18.60 -7.05 -11.57
N ALA A 535 -19.34 -6.01 -11.95
CA ALA A 535 -20.79 -5.92 -11.92
C ALA A 535 -21.51 -6.38 -13.18
N SER A 536 -20.77 -6.65 -14.24
CA SER A 536 -21.34 -6.96 -15.54
C SER A 536 -22.14 -8.27 -15.55
N GLY A 537 -21.93 -9.12 -14.55
CA GLY A 537 -22.33 -10.54 -14.57
C GLY A 537 -21.58 -11.35 -15.64
N ARG A 538 -20.56 -10.79 -16.30
CA ARG A 538 -19.73 -11.43 -17.33
C ARG A 538 -18.31 -11.61 -16.80
N SER A 539 -18.01 -12.83 -16.37
CA SER A 539 -16.80 -13.13 -15.58
C SER A 539 -15.44 -13.03 -16.27
N VAL A 540 -15.33 -12.56 -17.53
CA VAL A 540 -14.13 -12.84 -18.35
C VAL A 540 -13.30 -11.61 -18.70
N ASP A 541 -13.91 -10.45 -18.97
CA ASP A 541 -13.19 -9.35 -19.61
C ASP A 541 -12.42 -8.47 -18.62
N ASN A 542 -13.01 -8.14 -17.48
CA ASN A 542 -12.32 -7.34 -16.46
C ASN A 542 -11.40 -8.16 -15.56
N ALA A 543 -11.57 -9.49 -15.52
CA ALA A 543 -10.68 -10.37 -14.77
C ALA A 543 -9.22 -10.23 -15.21
N ILE A 544 -8.99 -9.95 -16.50
CA ILE A 544 -7.66 -9.70 -17.05
C ILE A 544 -6.99 -8.47 -16.42
N ILE A 545 -7.75 -7.45 -16.01
CA ILE A 545 -7.21 -6.30 -15.27
C ILE A 545 -6.64 -6.77 -13.92
N ALA A 546 -7.37 -7.61 -13.19
CA ALA A 546 -6.90 -8.15 -11.92
C ALA A 546 -5.69 -9.08 -12.09
N ASP A 547 -5.72 -9.96 -13.10
CA ASP A 547 -4.62 -10.87 -13.40
C ASP A 547 -3.31 -10.09 -13.67
N TRP A 548 -3.37 -9.06 -14.53
CA TRP A 548 -2.21 -8.18 -14.77
C TRP A 548 -1.83 -7.33 -13.56
N GLY A 549 -2.81 -6.99 -12.72
CA GLY A 549 -2.62 -6.26 -11.47
C GLY A 549 -2.14 -7.13 -10.31
N GLY A 550 -1.95 -8.43 -10.51
CA GLY A 550 -1.59 -9.40 -9.46
C GLY A 550 -2.61 -9.49 -8.32
N GLY A 551 -3.87 -9.15 -8.59
CA GLY A 551 -4.97 -9.17 -7.64
C GLY A 551 -6.03 -10.22 -7.95
N GLU A 552 -7.20 -10.03 -7.35
CA GLU A 552 -8.33 -10.93 -7.46
C GLU A 552 -9.45 -10.27 -8.27
N SER A 553 -10.13 -11.06 -9.09
CA SER A 553 -11.36 -10.65 -9.76
C SER A 553 -12.54 -11.38 -9.15
N VAL A 554 -13.55 -10.61 -8.74
CA VAL A 554 -14.81 -11.15 -8.23
C VAL A 554 -15.93 -10.71 -9.17
N ALA A 555 -16.49 -11.65 -9.92
CA ALA A 555 -17.65 -11.40 -10.77
C ALA A 555 -18.92 -11.70 -9.98
N LEU A 556 -19.81 -10.70 -9.85
CA LEU A 556 -21.02 -10.80 -9.05
C LEU A 556 -22.23 -10.34 -9.84
N ASP A 557 -23.38 -10.88 -9.46
CA ASP A 557 -24.67 -10.30 -9.82
C ASP A 557 -24.91 -9.11 -8.89
N PHE A 558 -25.07 -7.90 -9.43
CA PHE A 558 -25.24 -6.71 -8.60
C PHE A 558 -26.59 -6.65 -7.87
N THR A 559 -27.54 -7.51 -8.21
CA THR A 559 -28.73 -7.72 -7.38
C THR A 559 -28.37 -8.41 -6.04
N ASP A 560 -27.23 -9.10 -5.95
CA ASP A 560 -26.69 -9.68 -4.72
C ASP A 560 -25.79 -8.69 -3.95
N VAL A 561 -26.42 -7.69 -3.32
CA VAL A 561 -25.73 -6.70 -2.47
C VAL A 561 -24.93 -7.37 -1.35
N THR A 562 -25.41 -8.51 -0.82
CA THR A 562 -24.71 -9.22 0.26
C THR A 562 -23.42 -9.85 -0.23
N GLY A 563 -23.46 -10.51 -1.40
CA GLY A 563 -22.27 -11.02 -2.07
C GLY A 563 -21.27 -9.91 -2.40
N LEU A 564 -21.75 -8.76 -2.88
CA LEU A 564 -20.92 -7.58 -3.15
C LEU A 564 -20.23 -7.04 -1.90
N TYR A 565 -20.97 -6.90 -0.80
CA TYR A 565 -20.42 -6.53 0.48
C TYR A 565 -19.34 -7.51 0.97
N GLU A 566 -19.61 -8.82 0.96
CA GLU A 566 -18.65 -9.81 1.45
C GLU A 566 -17.39 -9.87 0.57
N ALA A 567 -17.53 -9.70 -0.74
CA ALA A 567 -16.39 -9.58 -1.65
C ALA A 567 -15.53 -8.36 -1.29
N LEU A 568 -16.13 -7.16 -1.24
CA LEU A 568 -15.42 -5.93 -0.87
C LEU A 568 -14.75 -6.04 0.50
N LYS A 569 -15.45 -6.59 1.49
CA LYS A 569 -14.93 -6.82 2.82
C LYS A 569 -13.72 -7.74 2.81
N ASN A 570 -13.75 -8.85 2.07
CA ASN A 570 -12.59 -9.74 1.98
C ASN A 570 -11.40 -9.09 1.27
N LEU A 571 -11.65 -8.26 0.25
CA LEU A 571 -10.61 -7.54 -0.48
C LEU A 571 -9.96 -6.41 0.34
N VAL A 572 -10.71 -5.76 1.25
CA VAL A 572 -10.16 -4.76 2.18
C VAL A 572 -9.55 -5.43 3.42
N ASP A 573 -10.12 -6.54 3.88
CA ASP A 573 -9.61 -7.38 4.97
C ASP A 573 -8.44 -8.22 4.45
N LEU A 574 -7.38 -7.52 4.05
CA LEU A 574 -6.06 -8.04 3.72
C LEU A 574 -5.46 -8.57 5.02
N LYS A 575 -6.04 -9.66 5.53
CA LYS A 575 -5.58 -10.33 6.73
C LYS A 575 -4.16 -10.80 6.45
N GLN A 576 -3.21 -10.04 6.99
CA GLN A 576 -1.89 -10.54 7.34
C GLN A 576 -1.12 -11.13 6.14
N GLY A 577 -1.17 -10.43 5.00
CA GLY A 577 -0.30 -10.73 3.86
C GLY A 577 1.16 -10.57 4.25
N ALA A 578 1.87 -11.71 4.29
CA ALA A 578 3.26 -11.90 4.72
C ALA A 578 3.60 -11.39 6.14
N LEU A 579 4.50 -12.11 6.82
CA LEU A 579 5.23 -11.49 7.93
C LEU A 579 5.99 -10.29 7.35
N CYS A 580 6.04 -9.19 8.09
CA CYS A 580 7.14 -8.25 7.93
C CYS A 580 8.40 -9.08 8.22
N GLU A 581 9.14 -9.54 7.22
CA GLU A 581 10.41 -10.26 7.40
C GLU A 581 11.59 -9.40 6.95
#